data_AF-R6NFB2-F1
#
_entry.id   AF-R6NFB2-F1
#
_cell.length_a   1.000
_cell.length_b   1.000
_cell.length_c   1.000
_cell.angle_alpha   90.00
_cell.angle_beta   90.00
_cell.angle_gamma   90.00
#
_symmetry.space_group_name_H-M   'P 1'
#
loop_
_entity.id
_entity.type
_entity.pdbx_description
1 polymer ?
#
loop_
_entity_poly.entity_id
_entity_poly.type
_entity_poly.pdbx_seq_one_letter_code
_entity_poly.pdbx_strand_id
1 'polypeptide(L)'
;MFKKITAVLLCMLFAAQVCAVGASAAGEKDYVISNPYAEVDWDSWKAYKTQLHSHTNASDAYPTIHEYVQEHYDLDYDIVALTDHGTINRGWNKAPQTVPLMRLVKYERTHMDDIIPLTEAEYQSYLNGTAASSRRTHKNGMLDVPKGIELNMATPISDCHLTGYFADYGQGLAGVYGDYETPAREVKKQGGLTMLSHVGEYLYPIGFEDSAEHAGKLNDEYYANKFARIFMENPGSCVGMGINSANDEFTRCDRILYDQILQKAIPNGVTPWAFCFSDSHKIEVMDISYTMMYMKDLSIDEFRRSMERGEFFSVSRYSNGIELNGMKEWPEFDNDKVETYLKNPMPMITRVTVDQKNDKISIEGTDFDRITWVSNGNVIKREENIKSGKATLDLHASDLLDEPSLYVRFYVTGSDGICYSQPFVLSVAGEEFDKVDVPETHDLSTFLRAFVTVVDVIFFKFNPIIWAFKYFALGYDPLAQISGK
;
A
#
# COMPACT_ATOMS: atom_id res chain seq x y z
N MET A 1 -58.81 40.83 26.74
CA MET A 1 -58.39 39.58 27.42
C MET A 1 -57.83 38.55 26.45
N PHE A 2 -58.51 38.25 25.34
CA PHE A 2 -58.11 37.21 24.37
C PHE A 2 -56.64 37.28 23.93
N LYS A 3 -56.16 38.46 23.48
CA LYS A 3 -54.76 38.64 23.02
C LYS A 3 -53.69 38.37 24.10
N LYS A 4 -53.99 38.61 25.38
CA LYS A 4 -53.04 38.36 26.49
C LYS A 4 -52.97 36.86 26.84
N ILE A 5 -54.09 36.15 26.71
CA ILE A 5 -54.16 34.70 26.93
C ILE A 5 -53.45 33.96 25.78
N THR A 6 -53.63 34.40 24.54
CA THR A 6 -52.95 33.82 23.37
C THR A 6 -51.42 34.00 23.44
N ALA A 7 -50.94 35.16 23.90
CA ALA A 7 -49.50 35.41 24.05
C ALA A 7 -48.87 34.51 25.13
N VAL A 8 -49.55 34.31 26.26
CA VAL A 8 -49.07 33.42 27.34
C VAL A 8 -49.06 31.96 26.89
N LEU A 9 -50.07 31.51 26.13
CA LEU A 9 -50.11 30.17 25.55
C LEU A 9 -48.99 29.94 24.52
N LEU A 10 -48.71 30.92 23.66
CA LEU A 10 -47.60 30.85 22.70
C LEU A 10 -46.23 30.84 23.40
N CYS A 11 -46.04 31.63 24.45
CA CYS A 11 -44.81 31.60 25.24
C CYS A 11 -44.63 30.28 26.00
N MET A 12 -45.70 29.67 26.52
CA MET A 12 -45.62 28.35 27.14
C MET A 12 -45.35 27.24 26.13
N LEU A 13 -45.87 27.34 24.90
CA LEU A 13 -45.56 26.40 23.81
C LEU A 13 -44.09 26.52 23.35
N PHE A 14 -43.53 27.73 23.27
CA PHE A 14 -42.11 27.93 22.98
C PHE A 14 -41.21 27.47 24.14
N ALA A 15 -41.57 27.74 25.40
CA ALA A 15 -40.82 27.25 26.55
C ALA A 15 -40.88 25.72 26.69
N ALA A 16 -42.01 25.09 26.33
CA ALA A 16 -42.14 23.64 26.28
C ALA A 16 -41.32 23.01 25.13
N GLN A 17 -41.12 23.71 24.01
CA GLN A 17 -40.23 23.26 22.93
C GLN A 17 -38.74 23.40 23.29
N VAL A 18 -38.36 24.42 24.07
CA VAL A 18 -36.98 24.59 24.56
C VAL A 18 -36.62 23.56 25.63
N CYS A 19 -37.60 23.06 26.40
CA CYS A 19 -37.38 22.02 27.41
C CYS A 19 -37.64 20.58 26.90
N ALA A 20 -38.12 20.40 25.66
CA ALA A 20 -38.36 19.08 25.05
C ALA A 20 -37.26 18.66 24.05
N VAL A 21 -36.21 19.45 23.88
CA VAL A 21 -34.91 18.90 23.47
C VAL A 21 -34.33 18.28 24.73
N GLY A 22 -34.79 17.07 25.04
CA GLY A 22 -34.08 16.22 25.96
C GLY A 22 -32.66 16.14 25.43
N ALA A 23 -31.71 16.66 26.19
CA ALA A 23 -30.36 16.13 26.15
C ALA A 23 -30.52 14.64 26.43
N SER A 24 -30.61 13.84 25.36
CA SER A 24 -30.08 12.49 25.42
C SER A 24 -28.68 12.70 25.96
N ALA A 25 -28.45 12.33 27.21
CA ALA A 25 -27.10 11.98 27.60
C ALA A 25 -26.75 10.89 26.60
N ALA A 26 -26.03 11.25 25.53
CA ALA A 26 -25.50 10.28 24.60
C ALA A 26 -24.78 9.28 25.51
N GLY A 27 -25.29 8.05 25.58
CA GLY A 27 -24.60 6.99 26.29
C GLY A 27 -23.18 6.94 25.72
N GLU A 28 -22.23 6.57 26.57
CA GLU A 28 -20.89 6.24 26.12
C GLU A 28 -21.01 5.27 24.92
N LYS A 29 -20.36 5.61 23.80
CA LYS A 29 -20.46 4.81 22.57
C LYS A 29 -19.93 3.40 22.87
N ASP A 30 -20.70 2.38 22.52
CA ASP A 30 -20.24 1.00 22.62
C ASP A 30 -19.59 0.64 21.28
N TYR A 31 -18.25 0.65 21.21
CA TYR A 31 -17.55 0.43 19.94
C TYR A 31 -17.49 -1.06 19.61
N VAL A 32 -17.71 -1.37 18.33
CA VAL A 32 -17.36 -2.68 17.75
C VAL A 32 -16.12 -2.49 16.90
N ILE A 33 -14.99 -3.02 17.38
CA ILE A 33 -13.67 -2.86 16.79
C ILE A 33 -13.38 -4.05 15.85
N SER A 34 -13.37 -3.82 14.54
CA SER A 34 -12.88 -4.85 13.60
C SER A 34 -11.36 -4.86 13.60
N ASN A 35 -10.76 -5.93 14.13
CA ASN A 35 -9.32 -6.10 14.25
C ASN A 35 -8.75 -6.80 13.00
N PRO A 36 -7.89 -6.15 12.19
CA PRO A 36 -7.25 -6.80 11.03
C PRO A 36 -6.32 -7.95 11.45
N TYR A 37 -5.89 -7.99 12.72
CA TYR A 37 -5.01 -9.01 13.28
C TYR A 37 -5.76 -10.07 14.12
N ALA A 38 -7.09 -10.17 13.98
CA ALA A 38 -7.89 -11.06 14.84
C ALA A 38 -7.53 -12.54 14.73
N GLU A 39 -7.09 -12.98 13.55
CA GLU A 39 -6.69 -14.37 13.30
C GLU A 39 -5.21 -14.64 13.59
N VAL A 40 -4.39 -13.60 13.79
CA VAL A 40 -2.96 -13.76 14.05
C VAL A 40 -2.75 -14.41 15.41
N ASP A 41 -2.21 -15.63 15.40
CA ASP A 41 -1.75 -16.29 16.62
C ASP A 41 -0.34 -15.80 16.95
N TRP A 42 -0.28 -14.73 17.75
CA TRP A 42 0.96 -14.10 18.21
C TRP A 42 1.92 -15.01 18.96
N ASP A 43 1.47 -16.17 19.44
CA ASP A 43 2.33 -17.10 20.18
C ASP A 43 2.99 -18.14 19.25
N SER A 44 2.43 -18.39 18.06
CA SER A 44 2.91 -19.44 17.16
C SER A 44 3.28 -18.99 15.74
N TRP A 45 2.64 -17.92 15.24
CA TRP A 45 2.94 -17.35 13.92
C TRP A 45 4.23 -16.55 13.97
N LYS A 46 4.84 -16.35 12.81
CA LYS A 46 6.12 -15.65 12.68
C LYS A 46 5.96 -14.43 11.79
N ALA A 47 6.82 -13.45 12.05
CA ALA A 47 6.98 -12.28 11.21
C ALA A 47 7.96 -12.63 10.08
N TYR A 48 7.56 -12.37 8.83
CA TYR A 48 8.34 -12.62 7.64
C TYR A 48 8.58 -11.33 6.87
N LYS A 49 9.85 -11.00 6.66
CA LYS A 49 10.25 -9.75 6.00
C LYS A 49 10.06 -9.88 4.50
N THR A 50 9.27 -8.96 3.93
CA THR A 50 8.74 -9.08 2.57
C THR A 50 9.04 -7.84 1.75
N GLN A 51 9.69 -8.02 0.60
CA GLN A 51 9.82 -7.00 -0.43
C GLN A 51 8.78 -7.24 -1.52
N LEU A 52 7.91 -6.25 -1.74
CA LEU A 52 6.78 -6.35 -2.67
C LEU A 52 7.05 -5.66 -4.00
N HIS A 53 7.99 -4.72 -4.05
CA HIS A 53 8.23 -3.91 -5.24
C HIS A 53 9.70 -3.52 -5.33
N SER A 54 10.42 -4.18 -6.26
CA SER A 54 11.83 -3.92 -6.56
C SER A 54 12.20 -4.43 -7.95
N HIS A 55 13.29 -3.89 -8.51
CA HIS A 55 13.63 -4.03 -9.93
C HIS A 55 15.02 -4.62 -10.18
N THR A 56 15.22 -5.14 -11.40
CA THR A 56 16.50 -5.61 -11.93
C THR A 56 16.83 -4.93 -13.27
N ASN A 57 18.00 -5.25 -13.81
CA ASN A 57 18.42 -4.82 -15.15
C ASN A 57 17.61 -5.43 -16.30
N ALA A 58 16.61 -6.28 -16.00
CA ALA A 58 15.63 -6.77 -16.97
C ALA A 58 14.62 -5.69 -17.39
N SER A 59 14.37 -4.66 -16.56
CA SER A 59 13.66 -3.43 -16.96
C SER A 59 14.58 -2.21 -16.91
N ASP A 60 14.86 -1.68 -15.72
CA ASP A 60 15.41 -0.34 -15.54
C ASP A 60 16.20 -0.15 -14.23
N ALA A 61 16.62 -1.21 -13.55
CA ALA A 61 17.54 -1.12 -12.42
C ALA A 61 18.97 -1.49 -12.81
N TYR A 62 19.91 -1.23 -11.89
CA TYR A 62 21.31 -1.61 -12.04
C TYR A 62 21.58 -3.10 -11.71
N PRO A 63 21.00 -3.69 -10.65
CA PRO A 63 21.36 -5.05 -10.23
C PRO A 63 20.93 -6.11 -11.25
N THR A 64 21.76 -7.12 -11.42
CA THR A 64 21.38 -8.38 -12.07
C THR A 64 20.40 -9.18 -11.21
N ILE A 65 19.74 -10.19 -11.79
CA ILE A 65 18.88 -11.12 -11.02
C ILE A 65 19.67 -11.77 -9.86
N HIS A 66 20.93 -12.15 -10.08
CA HIS A 66 21.73 -12.76 -9.03
C HIS A 66 22.01 -11.79 -7.88
N GLU A 67 22.49 -10.58 -8.17
CA GLU A 67 22.75 -9.57 -7.15
C GLU A 67 21.48 -9.21 -6.39
N TYR A 68 20.36 -9.05 -7.09
CA TYR A 68 19.05 -8.83 -6.50
C TYR A 68 18.66 -9.92 -5.50
N VAL A 69 18.73 -11.19 -5.89
CA VAL A 69 18.33 -12.29 -5.02
C VAL A 69 19.30 -12.45 -3.84
N GLN A 70 20.61 -12.39 -4.10
CA GLN A 70 21.62 -12.54 -3.05
C GLN A 70 21.52 -11.42 -2.01
N GLU A 71 21.34 -10.17 -2.46
CA GLU A 71 21.28 -9.04 -1.54
C GLU A 71 20.04 -9.12 -0.64
N HIS A 72 18.86 -9.40 -1.19
CA HIS A 72 17.66 -9.60 -0.36
C HIS A 72 17.83 -10.76 0.62
N TYR A 73 18.45 -11.88 0.19
CA TYR A 73 18.72 -13.01 1.05
C TYR A 73 19.64 -12.65 2.22
N ASP A 74 20.66 -11.84 1.94
CA ASP A 74 21.60 -11.32 2.92
C ASP A 74 20.99 -10.26 3.86
N LEU A 75 19.98 -9.52 3.39
CA LEU A 75 19.22 -8.51 4.15
C LEU A 75 18.07 -9.13 4.99
N ASP A 76 18.10 -10.44 5.20
CA ASP A 76 17.10 -11.20 5.97
C ASP A 76 15.68 -11.14 5.39
N TYR A 77 15.52 -11.00 4.07
CA TYR A 77 14.20 -11.16 3.46
C TYR A 77 13.79 -12.64 3.41
N ASP A 78 12.51 -12.87 3.67
CA ASP A 78 11.85 -14.17 3.61
C ASP A 78 11.02 -14.32 2.34
N ILE A 79 10.54 -13.21 1.78
CA ILE A 79 9.63 -13.18 0.63
C ILE A 79 10.02 -12.00 -0.26
N VAL A 80 10.19 -12.26 -1.55
CA VAL A 80 10.63 -11.24 -2.50
C VAL A 80 9.83 -11.35 -3.79
N ALA A 81 9.19 -10.24 -4.18
CA ALA A 81 8.56 -10.07 -5.47
C ALA A 81 9.45 -9.27 -6.40
N LEU A 82 9.91 -9.91 -7.48
CA LEU A 82 10.54 -9.23 -8.60
C LEU A 82 9.43 -8.62 -9.47
N THR A 83 9.41 -7.29 -9.58
CA THR A 83 8.32 -6.55 -10.22
C THR A 83 8.83 -5.63 -11.33
N ASP A 84 9.76 -6.12 -12.17
CA ASP A 84 10.28 -5.36 -13.31
C ASP A 84 9.15 -4.74 -14.17
N HIS A 85 9.33 -3.49 -14.61
CA HIS A 85 8.35 -2.79 -15.44
C HIS A 85 7.97 -3.60 -16.68
N GLY A 86 6.68 -3.92 -16.81
CA GLY A 86 6.14 -4.61 -17.99
C GLY A 86 6.65 -6.04 -18.19
N THR A 87 7.39 -6.61 -17.24
CA THR A 87 8.05 -7.92 -17.37
C THR A 87 7.56 -8.83 -16.26
N ILE A 88 6.89 -9.92 -16.63
CA ILE A 88 6.31 -10.85 -15.65
C ILE A 88 7.40 -11.78 -15.11
N ASN A 89 7.57 -11.80 -13.78
CA ASN A 89 8.42 -12.76 -13.11
C ASN A 89 7.89 -14.19 -13.26
N ARG A 90 8.63 -15.05 -13.96
CA ARG A 90 8.33 -16.48 -14.14
C ARG A 90 9.28 -17.39 -13.36
N GLY A 91 10.02 -16.81 -12.42
CA GLY A 91 11.02 -17.47 -11.59
C GLY A 91 12.41 -16.90 -11.82
N TRP A 92 13.20 -16.72 -10.75
CA TRP A 92 14.56 -16.19 -10.84
C TRP A 92 15.52 -17.07 -11.68
N ASN A 93 15.16 -18.33 -11.89
CA ASN A 93 15.87 -19.31 -12.72
C ASN A 93 15.41 -19.36 -14.19
N LYS A 94 14.49 -18.47 -14.59
CA LYS A 94 14.00 -18.38 -15.97
C LYS A 94 14.45 -17.06 -16.59
N ALA A 95 14.94 -17.13 -17.82
CA ALA A 95 15.24 -15.93 -18.58
C ALA A 95 13.95 -15.09 -18.74
N PRO A 96 13.93 -13.82 -18.31
CA PRO A 96 12.75 -13.00 -18.42
C PRO A 96 12.46 -12.61 -19.87
N GLN A 97 11.19 -12.49 -20.19
CA GLN A 97 10.73 -11.88 -21.44
C GLN A 97 10.83 -10.37 -21.29
N THR A 98 12.03 -9.83 -21.49
CA THR A 98 12.27 -8.39 -21.32
C THR A 98 11.48 -7.54 -22.32
N VAL A 99 11.37 -6.24 -22.04
CA VAL A 99 10.87 -5.23 -22.99
C VAL A 99 12.08 -4.45 -23.53
N PRO A 100 12.61 -4.80 -24.72
CA PRO A 100 13.87 -4.24 -25.22
C PRO A 100 13.90 -2.71 -25.31
N LEU A 101 12.79 -2.08 -25.66
CA LEU A 101 12.70 -0.62 -25.73
C LEU A 101 12.84 0.04 -24.36
N MET A 102 12.26 -0.55 -23.31
CA MET A 102 12.41 -0.02 -21.94
C MET A 102 13.88 -0.06 -21.54
N ARG A 103 14.52 -1.21 -21.74
CA ARG A 103 15.95 -1.38 -21.44
C ARG A 103 16.82 -0.40 -22.22
N LEU A 104 16.50 -0.16 -23.48
CA LEU A 104 17.22 0.79 -24.34
C LEU A 104 17.06 2.24 -23.86
N VAL A 105 15.85 2.65 -23.45
CA VAL A 105 15.61 3.98 -22.89
C VAL A 105 16.39 4.16 -21.58
N LYS A 106 16.57 3.08 -20.82
CA LYS A 106 17.29 3.03 -19.55
C LYS A 106 18.71 2.49 -19.71
N TYR A 107 19.34 2.73 -20.88
CA TYR A 107 20.65 2.18 -21.24
C TYR A 107 21.76 2.45 -20.21
N GLU A 108 21.73 3.59 -19.52
CA GLU A 108 22.68 3.91 -18.45
C GLU A 108 22.69 2.86 -17.33
N ARG A 109 21.55 2.21 -17.08
CA ARG A 109 21.37 1.22 -16.01
C ARG A 109 21.48 -0.20 -16.54
N THR A 110 20.88 -0.45 -17.71
CA THR A 110 20.77 -1.82 -18.25
C THR A 110 21.95 -2.24 -19.11
N HIS A 111 22.64 -1.27 -19.72
CA HIS A 111 23.67 -1.44 -20.76
C HIS A 111 23.29 -2.37 -21.92
N MET A 112 22.01 -2.73 -22.04
CA MET A 112 21.53 -3.82 -22.88
C MET A 112 22.27 -5.15 -22.68
N ASP A 113 22.83 -5.37 -21.49
CA ASP A 113 23.59 -6.59 -21.16
C ASP A 113 22.70 -7.84 -21.24
N ASP A 114 23.31 -9.01 -21.40
CA ASP A 114 22.57 -10.28 -21.36
C ASP A 114 21.98 -10.49 -19.97
N ILE A 115 20.71 -10.91 -19.92
CA ILE A 115 20.07 -11.27 -18.65
C ILE A 115 20.39 -12.72 -18.32
N ILE A 116 21.18 -12.91 -17.27
CA ILE A 116 21.58 -14.22 -16.78
C ILE A 116 20.68 -14.62 -15.60
N PRO A 117 19.74 -15.56 -15.79
CA PRO A 117 18.96 -16.10 -14.69
C PRO A 117 19.82 -16.99 -13.79
N LEU A 118 19.35 -17.27 -12.58
CA LEU A 118 19.96 -18.24 -11.70
C LEU A 118 19.97 -19.64 -12.32
N THR A 119 20.98 -20.44 -11.99
CA THR A 119 20.90 -21.89 -12.22
C THR A 119 19.83 -22.50 -11.32
N GLU A 120 19.32 -23.68 -11.70
CA GLU A 120 18.35 -24.41 -10.86
C GLU A 120 18.92 -24.70 -9.47
N ALA A 121 20.21 -25.03 -9.37
CA ALA A 121 20.86 -25.32 -8.09
C ALA A 121 20.94 -24.08 -7.19
N GLU A 122 21.28 -22.91 -7.73
CA GLU A 122 21.27 -21.64 -6.99
C GLU A 122 19.87 -21.28 -6.55
N TYR A 123 18.89 -21.36 -7.45
CA TYR A 123 17.49 -21.08 -7.15
C TYR A 123 16.97 -21.93 -5.99
N GLN A 124 17.16 -23.25 -6.06
CA GLN A 124 16.77 -24.16 -4.98
C GLN A 124 17.54 -23.89 -3.68
N SER A 125 18.78 -23.38 -3.76
CA SER A 125 19.54 -23.04 -2.56
C SER A 125 18.94 -21.86 -1.79
N TYR A 126 18.40 -20.85 -2.49
CA TYR A 126 17.67 -19.74 -1.85
C TYR A 126 16.32 -20.20 -1.29
N LEU A 127 15.54 -20.95 -2.08
CA LEU A 127 14.23 -21.45 -1.66
C LEU A 127 14.30 -22.39 -0.44
N ASN A 128 15.43 -23.07 -0.22
CA ASN A 128 15.61 -24.00 0.89
C ASN A 128 16.47 -23.44 2.04
N GLY A 129 16.97 -22.20 1.91
CA GLY A 129 17.79 -21.55 2.96
C GLY A 129 19.20 -22.13 3.09
N THR A 130 19.71 -22.76 2.03
CA THR A 130 21.07 -23.34 1.99
C THR A 130 22.06 -22.50 1.20
N ALA A 131 21.63 -21.40 0.58
CA ALA A 131 22.50 -20.44 -0.08
C ALA A 131 23.52 -19.88 0.93
N ALA A 132 24.74 -19.64 0.47
CA ALA A 132 25.79 -19.09 1.31
C ALA A 132 25.49 -17.62 1.62
N SER A 133 25.52 -17.26 2.90
CA SER A 133 25.44 -15.87 3.35
C SER A 133 26.18 -15.73 4.67
N SER A 134 26.90 -14.62 4.83
CA SER A 134 27.50 -14.21 6.10
C SER A 134 26.63 -13.24 6.90
N ARG A 135 25.56 -12.72 6.28
CA ARG A 135 24.68 -11.69 6.85
C ARG A 135 23.32 -12.25 7.29
N ARG A 136 22.81 -13.27 6.58
CA ARG A 136 21.53 -13.88 6.92
C ARG A 136 21.55 -14.49 8.33
N THR A 137 20.54 -14.17 9.13
CA THR A 137 20.45 -14.55 10.55
C THR A 137 19.61 -15.81 10.78
N HIS A 138 18.85 -16.25 9.79
CA HIS A 138 17.97 -17.43 9.85
C HIS A 138 18.18 -18.39 8.66
N LYS A 139 17.66 -19.63 8.80
CA LYS A 139 17.94 -20.76 7.89
C LYS A 139 16.73 -21.24 7.08
N ASN A 140 15.57 -20.61 7.23
CA ASN A 140 14.46 -20.86 6.32
C ASN A 140 14.79 -20.29 4.93
N GLY A 141 14.10 -20.84 3.93
CA GLY A 141 14.15 -20.35 2.57
C GLY A 141 13.69 -18.90 2.41
N MET A 142 13.89 -18.39 1.20
CA MET A 142 13.34 -17.13 0.73
C MET A 142 12.40 -17.41 -0.45
N LEU A 143 11.15 -16.96 -0.37
CA LEU A 143 10.13 -17.23 -1.38
C LEU A 143 10.25 -16.28 -2.57
N ASP A 144 10.11 -16.85 -3.76
CA ASP A 144 9.97 -16.16 -5.03
C ASP A 144 8.49 -15.95 -5.34
N VAL A 145 8.01 -14.70 -5.28
CA VAL A 145 6.59 -14.40 -5.52
C VAL A 145 6.28 -14.56 -7.02
N PRO A 146 5.36 -15.48 -7.37
CA PRO A 146 5.10 -15.81 -8.76
C PRO A 146 4.35 -14.68 -9.46
N LYS A 147 4.74 -14.42 -10.71
CA LYS A 147 4.09 -13.46 -11.61
C LYS A 147 4.03 -12.05 -11.05
N GLY A 148 5.04 -11.65 -10.28
CA GLY A 148 5.31 -10.26 -9.95
C GLY A 148 5.56 -9.44 -11.22
N ILE A 149 5.00 -8.23 -11.28
CA ILE A 149 5.18 -7.27 -12.37
C ILE A 149 4.80 -5.88 -11.89
N GLU A 150 5.53 -4.85 -12.31
CA GLU A 150 5.02 -3.48 -12.27
C GLU A 150 4.24 -3.18 -13.56
N LEU A 151 2.93 -3.01 -13.39
CA LEU A 151 1.97 -2.76 -14.46
C LEU A 151 2.01 -1.29 -14.87
N ASN A 152 1.48 -1.01 -16.06
CA ASN A 152 1.62 0.29 -16.72
C ASN A 152 3.08 0.69 -16.93
N MET A 153 3.91 -0.26 -17.37
CA MET A 153 5.37 -0.19 -17.59
C MET A 153 5.96 1.21 -17.87
N ALA A 154 5.30 1.99 -18.73
CA ALA A 154 5.65 3.38 -18.98
C ALA A 154 4.38 4.18 -19.25
N THR A 155 4.28 5.37 -18.66
CA THR A 155 3.24 6.37 -18.94
C THR A 155 3.86 7.72 -19.26
N PRO A 156 3.22 8.55 -20.10
CA PRO A 156 3.69 9.92 -20.32
C PRO A 156 3.44 10.77 -19.07
N ILE A 157 4.26 11.81 -18.85
CA ILE A 157 4.13 12.83 -17.79
C ILE A 157 4.54 12.35 -16.39
N SER A 158 3.90 11.30 -15.87
CA SER A 158 4.21 10.75 -14.54
C SER A 158 3.92 9.26 -14.45
N ASP A 159 4.43 8.66 -13.38
CA ASP A 159 4.31 7.25 -13.09
C ASP A 159 2.91 6.94 -12.59
N CYS A 160 2.25 5.97 -13.24
CA CYS A 160 0.87 5.58 -12.95
C CYS A 160 0.84 4.07 -12.68
N HIS A 161 1.60 3.64 -11.67
CA HIS A 161 1.96 2.24 -11.52
C HIS A 161 1.17 1.53 -10.43
N LEU A 162 1.04 0.23 -10.62
CA LEU A 162 0.51 -0.70 -9.66
C LEU A 162 1.24 -2.00 -9.87
N THR A 163 1.51 -2.71 -8.80
CA THR A 163 2.11 -4.04 -8.88
C THR A 163 1.02 -5.09 -9.06
N GLY A 164 1.32 -6.10 -9.85
CA GLY A 164 0.49 -7.28 -10.05
C GLY A 164 1.21 -8.53 -9.55
N TYR A 165 0.43 -9.46 -9.00
CA TYR A 165 0.90 -10.76 -8.51
C TYR A 165 -0.07 -11.86 -8.93
N PHE A 166 0.43 -13.08 -9.08
CA PHE A 166 -0.38 -14.29 -9.34
C PHE A 166 -1.20 -14.28 -10.65
N ALA A 167 -1.05 -13.30 -11.53
CA ALA A 167 -1.75 -13.21 -12.82
C ALA A 167 -0.77 -13.07 -14.00
N ASP A 168 -1.12 -13.65 -15.16
CA ASP A 168 -0.36 -13.51 -16.40
C ASP A 168 -0.94 -12.35 -17.23
N TYR A 169 -0.82 -11.13 -16.68
CA TYR A 169 -1.30 -9.89 -17.29
C TYR A 169 -0.21 -8.82 -17.23
N GLY A 170 -0.14 -7.95 -18.25
CA GLY A 170 0.78 -6.81 -18.25
C GLY A 170 2.07 -6.97 -19.05
N GLN A 171 2.44 -8.19 -19.46
CA GLN A 171 3.67 -8.44 -20.23
C GLN A 171 3.75 -7.55 -21.49
N GLY A 172 4.78 -6.71 -21.56
CA GLY A 172 5.02 -5.79 -22.69
C GLY A 172 3.93 -4.74 -22.93
N LEU A 173 2.99 -4.56 -22.00
CA LEU A 173 1.92 -3.58 -22.12
C LEU A 173 2.42 -2.21 -21.65
N ALA A 174 2.46 -1.24 -22.57
CA ALA A 174 2.60 0.16 -22.22
C ALA A 174 1.36 0.63 -21.44
N GLY A 175 1.56 1.50 -20.46
CA GLY A 175 0.48 2.07 -19.66
C GLY A 175 -0.33 3.10 -20.45
N VAL A 176 -1.57 3.33 -20.01
CA VAL A 176 -2.32 4.53 -20.39
C VAL A 176 -2.25 5.48 -19.21
N TYR A 177 -1.92 6.75 -19.48
CA TYR A 177 -1.76 7.75 -18.44
C TYR A 177 -2.99 7.84 -17.53
N GLY A 178 -2.76 7.69 -16.22
CA GLY A 178 -3.79 7.73 -15.18
C GLY A 178 -4.72 6.52 -15.11
N ASP A 179 -4.54 5.48 -15.94
CA ASP A 179 -5.45 4.32 -15.94
C ASP A 179 -4.96 3.22 -15.01
N TYR A 180 -5.53 3.18 -13.81
CA TYR A 180 -5.31 2.14 -12.81
C TYR A 180 -6.43 1.09 -12.83
N GLU A 181 -7.61 1.49 -13.31
CA GLU A 181 -8.84 0.72 -13.34
C GLU A 181 -8.72 -0.51 -14.25
N THR A 182 -8.13 -0.34 -15.43
CA THR A 182 -7.95 -1.45 -16.38
C THR A 182 -7.02 -2.53 -15.86
N PRO A 183 -5.76 -2.24 -15.48
CA PRO A 183 -4.87 -3.27 -14.97
C PRO A 183 -5.40 -3.97 -13.71
N ALA A 184 -5.99 -3.24 -12.76
CA ALA A 184 -6.61 -3.84 -11.57
C ALA A 184 -7.72 -4.84 -11.95
N ARG A 185 -8.61 -4.45 -12.87
CA ARG A 185 -9.71 -5.31 -13.34
C ARG A 185 -9.21 -6.55 -14.09
N GLU A 186 -8.23 -6.41 -14.97
CA GLU A 186 -7.75 -7.55 -15.77
C GLU A 186 -6.94 -8.55 -14.93
N VAL A 187 -6.16 -8.07 -13.94
CA VAL A 187 -5.52 -8.96 -12.96
C VAL A 187 -6.58 -9.71 -12.13
N LYS A 188 -7.62 -9.03 -11.65
CA LYS A 188 -8.73 -9.65 -10.94
C LYS A 188 -9.41 -10.76 -11.74
N LYS A 189 -9.66 -10.54 -13.04
CA LYS A 189 -10.26 -11.57 -13.92
C LYS A 189 -9.44 -12.85 -14.01
N GLN A 190 -8.12 -12.76 -13.78
CA GLN A 190 -7.23 -13.91 -13.76
C GLN A 190 -7.03 -14.49 -12.35
N GLY A 191 -7.70 -13.95 -11.33
CA GLY A 191 -7.55 -14.37 -9.92
C GLY A 191 -6.27 -13.85 -9.25
N GLY A 192 -5.60 -12.87 -9.85
CA GLY A 192 -4.41 -12.26 -9.26
C GLY A 192 -4.72 -11.20 -8.21
N LEU A 193 -3.66 -10.63 -7.64
CA LEU A 193 -3.73 -9.49 -6.72
C LEU A 193 -3.05 -8.28 -7.33
N THR A 194 -3.51 -7.09 -6.98
CA THR A 194 -2.81 -5.83 -7.22
C THR A 194 -2.67 -4.99 -5.97
N MET A 195 -1.59 -4.20 -5.93
CA MET A 195 -1.37 -3.13 -4.97
C MET A 195 -1.07 -1.85 -5.76
N LEU A 196 -1.75 -0.75 -5.45
CA LEU A 196 -1.45 0.54 -6.08
C LEU A 196 -0.09 1.03 -5.57
N SER A 197 0.83 1.36 -6.48
CA SER A 197 2.21 1.71 -6.12
C SER A 197 2.41 3.23 -6.14
N HIS A 198 3.08 3.76 -5.11
CA HIS A 198 3.58 5.15 -4.98
C HIS A 198 2.68 6.20 -5.65
N VAL A 199 1.40 6.18 -5.28
CA VAL A 199 0.32 6.91 -5.97
C VAL A 199 0.58 8.43 -5.95
N GLY A 200 1.29 8.92 -4.95
CA GLY A 200 1.70 10.32 -4.85
C GLY A 200 2.50 10.83 -6.06
N GLU A 201 3.23 9.99 -6.79
CA GLU A 201 3.93 10.38 -8.03
C GLU A 201 2.98 10.71 -9.17
N TYR A 202 1.79 10.11 -9.18
CA TYR A 202 0.74 10.47 -10.12
C TYR A 202 0.08 11.81 -9.75
N LEU A 203 -0.13 12.06 -8.45
CA LEU A 203 -0.78 13.28 -7.94
C LEU A 203 0.15 14.49 -8.04
N TYR A 204 1.42 14.30 -7.72
CA TYR A 204 2.44 15.36 -7.65
C TYR A 204 3.64 15.01 -8.55
N PRO A 205 3.47 15.07 -9.89
CA PRO A 205 4.52 14.73 -10.83
C PRO A 205 5.81 15.53 -10.64
N ILE A 206 6.94 14.85 -10.82
CA ILE A 206 8.27 15.46 -10.77
C ILE A 206 8.34 16.66 -11.73
N GLY A 207 8.69 17.83 -11.17
CA GLY A 207 8.89 19.05 -11.93
C GLY A 207 7.61 19.83 -12.27
N PHE A 208 6.44 19.38 -11.83
CA PHE A 208 5.17 20.09 -12.01
C PHE A 208 4.61 20.65 -10.71
N GLU A 209 4.63 19.87 -9.63
CA GLU A 209 4.13 20.28 -8.31
C GLU A 209 5.04 19.73 -7.19
N ASP A 210 5.23 20.53 -6.13
CA ASP A 210 6.03 20.12 -4.98
C ASP A 210 5.15 19.41 -3.94
N SER A 211 5.38 18.11 -3.75
CA SER A 211 4.67 17.30 -2.76
C SER A 211 4.90 17.82 -1.33
N ALA A 212 6.03 18.49 -1.05
CA ALA A 212 6.32 19.09 0.25
C ALA A 212 5.34 20.21 0.60
N GLU A 213 4.88 20.99 -0.39
CA GLU A 213 3.88 22.03 -0.19
C GLU A 213 2.49 21.47 0.10
N HIS A 214 2.24 20.20 -0.22
CA HIS A 214 0.95 19.53 -0.07
C HIS A 214 0.89 18.57 1.13
N ALA A 215 2.03 18.25 1.74
CA ALA A 215 2.07 17.45 2.98
C ALA A 215 1.19 18.08 4.08
N GLY A 216 0.40 17.26 4.77
CA GLY A 216 -0.52 17.73 5.81
C GLY A 216 -1.82 18.35 5.28
N LYS A 217 -2.12 18.25 3.98
CA LYS A 217 -3.34 18.78 3.36
C LYS A 217 -4.15 17.67 2.70
N LEU A 218 -5.46 17.90 2.59
CA LEU A 218 -6.34 17.05 1.80
C LEU A 218 -5.92 17.04 0.34
N ASN A 219 -5.92 15.87 -0.27
CA ASN A 219 -5.81 15.71 -1.71
C ASN A 219 -7.13 16.09 -2.38
N ASP A 220 -7.09 16.42 -3.67
CA ASP A 220 -8.30 16.66 -4.46
C ASP A 220 -9.25 15.46 -4.35
N GLU A 221 -10.53 15.75 -4.08
CA GLU A 221 -11.56 14.73 -3.90
C GLU A 221 -11.71 13.81 -5.12
N TYR A 222 -11.38 14.31 -6.31
CA TYR A 222 -11.28 13.52 -7.53
C TYR A 222 -10.39 12.27 -7.34
N TYR A 223 -9.18 12.42 -6.79
CA TYR A 223 -8.25 11.30 -6.60
C TYR A 223 -8.77 10.32 -5.55
N ALA A 224 -9.28 10.85 -4.43
CA ALA A 224 -9.88 10.01 -3.39
C ALA A 224 -11.06 9.18 -3.93
N ASN A 225 -11.92 9.76 -4.76
CA ASN A 225 -13.02 9.04 -5.42
C ASN A 225 -12.50 7.97 -6.39
N LYS A 226 -11.56 8.34 -7.27
CA LYS A 226 -10.96 7.43 -8.27
C LYS A 226 -10.40 6.17 -7.62
N PHE A 227 -9.54 6.34 -6.62
CA PHE A 227 -8.87 5.22 -5.96
C PHE A 227 -9.81 4.41 -5.05
N ALA A 228 -10.72 5.06 -4.33
CA ALA A 228 -11.74 4.33 -3.57
C ALA A 228 -12.58 3.42 -4.47
N ARG A 229 -12.96 3.90 -5.67
CA ARG A 229 -13.70 3.08 -6.64
C ARG A 229 -12.94 1.86 -7.11
N ILE A 230 -11.64 2.00 -7.38
CA ILE A 230 -10.82 0.86 -7.81
C ILE A 230 -10.87 -0.27 -6.79
N PHE A 231 -10.79 0.04 -5.49
CA PHE A 231 -10.93 -0.95 -4.42
C PHE A 231 -12.34 -1.56 -4.37
N MET A 232 -13.39 -0.72 -4.45
CA MET A 232 -14.78 -1.18 -4.40
C MET A 232 -15.21 -2.03 -5.60
N GLU A 233 -14.61 -1.80 -6.78
CA GLU A 233 -14.86 -2.57 -7.99
C GLU A 233 -14.00 -3.85 -8.05
N ASN A 234 -12.91 -3.90 -7.28
CA ASN A 234 -11.96 -5.00 -7.24
C ASN A 234 -11.76 -5.62 -5.84
N PRO A 235 -12.83 -5.87 -5.04
CA PRO A 235 -12.69 -6.40 -3.69
C PRO A 235 -12.00 -7.76 -3.71
N GLY A 236 -11.08 -7.96 -2.77
CA GLY A 236 -10.28 -9.18 -2.64
C GLY A 236 -9.23 -9.39 -3.74
N SER A 237 -9.03 -8.41 -4.63
CA SER A 237 -7.99 -8.48 -5.67
C SER A 237 -7.11 -7.24 -5.68
N CYS A 238 -7.69 -6.03 -5.71
CA CYS A 238 -6.91 -4.83 -5.40
C CYS A 238 -6.89 -4.67 -3.88
N VAL A 239 -5.81 -5.12 -3.25
CA VAL A 239 -5.77 -5.33 -1.79
C VAL A 239 -5.40 -4.07 -1.01
N GLY A 240 -4.79 -3.08 -1.66
CA GLY A 240 -4.40 -1.84 -0.98
C GLY A 240 -3.48 -0.95 -1.80
N MET A 241 -2.82 -0.02 -1.12
CA MET A 241 -1.88 0.92 -1.72
C MET A 241 -0.60 1.06 -0.91
N GLY A 242 0.49 1.38 -1.60
CA GLY A 242 1.70 1.91 -0.98
C GLY A 242 1.39 3.25 -0.32
N ILE A 243 1.64 3.34 0.99
CA ILE A 243 1.50 4.60 1.72
C ILE A 243 2.84 5.28 1.94
N ASN A 244 3.95 4.56 1.75
CA ASN A 244 5.32 5.07 1.89
C ASN A 244 6.24 4.14 1.08
N SER A 245 7.06 4.73 0.21
CA SER A 245 8.07 4.01 -0.56
C SER A 245 9.34 4.82 -0.71
N ALA A 246 10.42 4.15 -1.10
CA ALA A 246 11.73 4.76 -1.35
C ALA A 246 12.17 5.71 -0.21
N ASN A 247 12.51 6.96 -0.54
CA ASN A 247 12.89 8.01 0.41
C ASN A 247 11.69 8.83 0.94
N ASP A 248 10.47 8.39 0.62
CA ASP A 248 9.21 9.05 0.97
C ASP A 248 9.07 10.49 0.44
N GLU A 249 9.83 10.86 -0.58
CA GLU A 249 9.79 12.21 -1.16
C GLU A 249 8.48 12.45 -1.92
N PHE A 250 8.05 11.47 -2.71
CA PHE A 250 6.84 11.55 -3.53
C PHE A 250 5.61 10.91 -2.89
N THR A 251 5.79 10.05 -1.89
CA THR A 251 4.68 9.37 -1.18
C THR A 251 4.25 10.04 0.12
N ARG A 252 4.89 11.15 0.53
CA ARG A 252 4.56 11.83 1.81
C ARG A 252 3.09 12.24 1.98
N CYS A 253 2.37 12.43 0.87
CA CYS A 253 0.95 12.80 0.85
C CYS A 253 0.02 11.58 0.87
N ASP A 254 0.56 10.37 0.66
CA ASP A 254 -0.24 9.16 0.44
C ASP A 254 -0.96 8.70 1.70
N ARG A 255 -0.50 9.07 2.90
CA ARG A 255 -1.20 8.77 4.15
C ARG A 255 -2.55 9.48 4.24
N ILE A 256 -2.58 10.76 3.88
CA ILE A 256 -3.84 11.53 3.85
C ILE A 256 -4.74 11.03 2.72
N LEU A 257 -4.18 10.72 1.55
CA LEU A 257 -4.95 10.13 0.46
C LEU A 257 -5.59 8.80 0.89
N TYR A 258 -4.81 7.95 1.54
CA TYR A 258 -5.26 6.69 2.11
C TYR A 258 -6.40 6.90 3.11
N ASP A 259 -6.29 7.86 4.02
CA ASP A 259 -7.37 8.19 4.95
C ASP A 259 -8.63 8.72 4.27
N GLN A 260 -8.50 9.51 3.20
CA GLN A 260 -9.64 9.95 2.38
C GLN A 260 -10.29 8.76 1.64
N ILE A 261 -9.50 7.78 1.20
CA ILE A 261 -9.98 6.55 0.59
C ILE A 261 -10.71 5.69 1.62
N LEU A 262 -10.16 5.50 2.82
CA LEU A 262 -10.80 4.75 3.90
C LEU A 262 -12.17 5.33 4.26
N GLN A 263 -12.26 6.67 4.33
CA GLN A 263 -13.52 7.40 4.56
C GLN A 263 -14.61 7.13 3.51
N LYS A 264 -14.22 6.69 2.31
CA LYS A 264 -15.14 6.36 1.22
C LYS A 264 -15.38 4.85 1.09
N ALA A 265 -14.34 4.04 1.27
CA ALA A 265 -14.38 2.59 1.04
C ALA A 265 -15.00 1.81 2.22
N ILE A 266 -14.66 2.17 3.47
CA ILE A 266 -15.14 1.44 4.66
C ILE A 266 -16.67 1.46 4.76
N PRO A 267 -17.36 2.62 4.60
CA PRO A 267 -18.83 2.65 4.62
C PRO A 267 -19.48 1.83 3.50
N ASN A 268 -18.73 1.52 2.44
CA ASN A 268 -19.15 0.69 1.32
C ASN A 268 -18.69 -0.78 1.45
N GLY A 269 -18.17 -1.18 2.61
CA GLY A 269 -17.84 -2.56 2.94
C GLY A 269 -16.49 -3.05 2.41
N VAL A 270 -15.57 -2.13 2.07
CA VAL A 270 -14.22 -2.47 1.62
C VAL A 270 -13.18 -1.74 2.46
N THR A 271 -12.19 -2.48 2.95
CA THR A 271 -11.06 -1.92 3.69
C THR A 271 -9.78 -2.23 2.93
N PRO A 272 -9.24 -1.27 2.14
CA PRO A 272 -7.93 -1.43 1.53
C PRO A 272 -6.83 -1.38 2.59
N TRP A 273 -5.71 -2.06 2.31
CA TRP A 273 -4.56 -2.15 3.21
C TRP A 273 -3.44 -1.16 2.85
N ALA A 274 -2.64 -0.78 3.85
CA ALA A 274 -1.52 0.13 3.73
C ALA A 274 -0.21 -0.65 3.64
N PHE A 275 0.53 -0.51 2.54
CA PHE A 275 1.79 -1.21 2.27
C PHE A 275 3.00 -0.27 2.30
N CYS A 276 4.18 -0.86 2.52
CA CYS A 276 5.49 -0.24 2.35
C CYS A 276 6.40 -1.15 1.53
N PHE A 277 7.23 -0.55 0.68
CA PHE A 277 8.17 -1.23 -0.21
C PHE A 277 9.27 -0.26 -0.66
N SER A 278 10.40 -0.79 -1.11
CA SER A 278 11.56 0.05 -1.43
C SER A 278 11.50 0.71 -2.81
N ASP A 279 10.83 0.07 -3.77
CA ASP A 279 10.93 0.42 -5.19
C ASP A 279 12.40 0.54 -5.64
N SER A 280 13.21 -0.43 -5.20
CA SER A 280 14.67 -0.31 -5.32
C SER A 280 15.14 -0.54 -6.76
N HIS A 281 15.84 0.45 -7.32
CA HIS A 281 16.64 0.30 -8.55
C HIS A 281 18.14 0.07 -8.31
N LYS A 282 18.58 0.05 -7.05
CA LYS A 282 19.98 -0.14 -6.64
C LYS A 282 20.06 -0.96 -5.35
N ILE A 283 21.20 -1.63 -5.13
CA ILE A 283 21.46 -2.46 -3.95
C ILE A 283 21.34 -1.66 -2.65
N GLU A 284 21.87 -0.43 -2.64
CA GLU A 284 22.01 0.39 -1.42
C GLU A 284 20.69 0.88 -0.85
N VAL A 285 19.57 0.69 -1.56
CA VAL A 285 18.23 1.13 -1.16
C VAL A 285 17.23 -0.03 -1.06
N MET A 286 17.68 -1.28 -1.15
CA MET A 286 16.79 -2.45 -1.04
C MET A 286 16.16 -2.61 0.35
N ASP A 287 16.79 -2.06 1.40
CA ASP A 287 16.36 -2.23 2.79
C ASP A 287 15.86 -0.98 3.51
N ILE A 288 15.37 0.00 2.74
CA ILE A 288 14.84 1.25 3.31
C ILE A 288 13.35 1.19 3.60
N SER A 289 12.61 0.26 2.98
CA SER A 289 11.17 0.10 3.16
C SER A 289 10.70 -1.30 2.75
N TYR A 290 9.82 -1.90 3.55
CA TYR A 290 9.32 -3.27 3.38
C TYR A 290 8.02 -3.52 4.14
N THR A 291 7.45 -4.71 3.95
CA THR A 291 6.27 -5.17 4.69
C THR A 291 6.65 -6.38 5.57
N MET A 292 6.11 -6.43 6.79
CA MET A 292 6.29 -7.53 7.75
C MET A 292 5.02 -8.35 7.88
N MET A 293 5.02 -9.51 7.22
CA MET A 293 3.86 -10.41 7.13
C MET A 293 3.82 -11.34 8.35
N TYR A 294 2.67 -11.41 9.03
CA TYR A 294 2.46 -12.37 10.12
C TYR A 294 1.77 -13.61 9.57
N MET A 295 2.53 -14.70 9.45
CA MET A 295 2.05 -15.92 8.80
C MET A 295 2.31 -17.14 9.67
N LYS A 296 1.43 -18.14 9.54
CA LYS A 296 1.53 -19.42 10.22
C LYS A 296 2.77 -20.21 9.78
N ASP A 297 3.03 -20.23 8.47
CA ASP A 297 4.16 -20.88 7.85
C ASP A 297 4.65 -20.06 6.65
N LEU A 298 5.94 -20.23 6.31
CA LEU A 298 6.51 -19.59 5.14
C LEU A 298 6.09 -20.35 3.87
N SER A 299 4.95 -19.94 3.29
CA SER A 299 4.44 -20.47 2.04
C SER A 299 3.79 -19.38 1.19
N ILE A 300 3.69 -19.62 -0.12
CA ILE A 300 3.05 -18.69 -1.05
C ILE A 300 1.54 -18.52 -0.75
N ASP A 301 0.88 -19.59 -0.28
CA ASP A 301 -0.54 -19.55 0.06
C ASP A 301 -0.79 -18.67 1.30
N GLU A 302 0.01 -18.84 2.36
CA GLU A 302 -0.08 -17.98 3.54
C GLU A 302 0.33 -16.53 3.25
N PHE A 303 1.30 -16.32 2.35
CA PHE A 303 1.68 -14.98 1.88
C PHE A 303 0.52 -14.29 1.19
N ARG A 304 -0.12 -14.97 0.23
CA ARG A 304 -1.30 -14.46 -0.47
C ARG A 304 -2.43 -14.15 0.52
N ARG A 305 -2.71 -15.07 1.45
CA ARG A 305 -3.74 -14.92 2.49
C ARG A 305 -3.46 -13.67 3.35
N SER A 306 -2.21 -13.47 3.78
CA SER A 306 -1.81 -12.30 4.56
C SER A 306 -2.05 -11.00 3.79
N MET A 307 -1.68 -10.95 2.50
CA MET A 307 -1.97 -9.78 1.63
C MET A 307 -3.48 -9.50 1.50
N GLU A 308 -4.31 -10.53 1.35
CA GLU A 308 -5.76 -10.38 1.22
C GLU A 308 -6.42 -9.90 2.54
N ARG A 309 -5.84 -10.24 3.69
CA ARG A 309 -6.43 -10.01 5.01
C ARG A 309 -5.84 -8.85 5.81
N GLY A 310 -4.73 -8.26 5.37
CA GLY A 310 -4.10 -7.16 6.09
C GLY A 310 -3.32 -7.63 7.33
N GLU A 311 -2.84 -8.87 7.36
CA GLU A 311 -2.16 -9.46 8.52
C GLU A 311 -0.67 -9.11 8.56
N PHE A 312 -0.38 -7.83 8.40
CA PHE A 312 0.99 -7.33 8.30
C PHE A 312 1.13 -5.90 8.82
N PHE A 313 2.37 -5.50 9.03
CA PHE A 313 2.76 -4.12 9.30
C PHE A 313 3.67 -3.61 8.19
N SER A 314 3.65 -2.31 7.98
CA SER A 314 4.40 -1.66 6.90
C SER A 314 5.50 -0.83 7.53
N VAL A 315 6.74 -0.99 7.07
CA VAL A 315 7.92 -0.46 7.76
C VAL A 315 8.77 0.35 6.79
N SER A 316 9.22 1.52 7.23
CA SER A 316 10.10 2.39 6.45
C SER A 316 11.14 3.07 7.34
N ARG A 317 12.31 3.34 6.77
CA ARG A 317 13.34 4.20 7.37
C ARG A 317 13.03 5.68 7.19
N TYR A 318 12.22 6.02 6.19
CA TYR A 318 11.87 7.40 5.86
C TYR A 318 10.46 7.74 6.33
N SER A 319 10.27 8.97 6.82
CA SER A 319 8.94 9.49 7.21
C SER A 319 8.88 11.00 7.04
N ASN A 320 8.40 11.43 5.87
CA ASN A 320 8.19 12.82 5.50
C ASN A 320 6.71 13.26 5.65
N GLY A 321 5.87 12.39 6.21
CA GLY A 321 4.42 12.61 6.33
C GLY A 321 4.03 13.56 7.44
N ILE A 322 2.90 14.23 7.23
CA ILE A 322 2.26 15.15 8.17
C ILE A 322 0.78 14.82 8.17
N GLU A 323 0.19 14.65 9.35
CA GLU A 323 -1.25 14.42 9.52
C GLU A 323 -2.03 15.74 9.36
N LEU A 324 -3.34 15.69 9.10
CA LEU A 324 -4.17 16.86 8.74
C LEU A 324 -4.20 17.97 9.80
N ASN A 325 -3.96 17.63 11.07
CA ASN A 325 -3.84 18.59 12.16
C ASN A 325 -2.42 19.19 12.29
N GLY A 326 -1.56 18.99 11.29
CA GLY A 326 -0.22 19.57 11.21
C GLY A 326 0.85 18.82 12.01
N MET A 327 0.52 17.70 12.62
CA MET A 327 1.47 16.90 13.38
C MET A 327 2.29 16.01 12.46
N LYS A 328 3.62 16.22 12.44
CA LYS A 328 4.56 15.33 11.74
C LYS A 328 4.48 13.91 12.29
N GLU A 329 4.56 12.91 11.42
CA GLU A 329 4.64 11.50 11.81
C GLU A 329 5.80 11.25 12.77
N TRP A 330 6.99 11.69 12.36
CA TRP A 330 8.22 11.63 13.14
C TRP A 330 8.83 13.04 13.28
N PRO A 331 8.56 13.76 14.39
CA PRO A 331 9.01 15.13 14.59
C PRO A 331 10.52 15.38 14.46
N GLU A 332 11.35 14.42 14.89
CA GLU A 332 12.81 14.50 14.86
C GLU A 332 13.43 13.95 13.57
N PHE A 333 12.61 13.48 12.62
CA PHE A 333 13.11 12.90 11.38
C PHE A 333 13.92 13.90 10.56
N ASP A 334 15.03 13.41 10.03
CA ASP A 334 15.98 14.17 9.24
C ASP A 334 16.51 13.29 8.10
N ASN A 335 16.10 13.61 6.86
CA ASN A 335 16.47 12.84 5.68
C ASN A 335 17.99 12.69 5.52
N ASP A 336 18.76 13.71 5.89
CA ASP A 336 20.21 13.73 5.73
C ASP A 336 20.93 12.78 6.71
N LYS A 337 20.22 12.26 7.72
CA LYS A 337 20.76 11.33 8.73
C LYS A 337 20.38 9.88 8.48
N VAL A 338 19.58 9.58 7.47
CA VAL A 338 19.17 8.20 7.19
C VAL A 338 20.35 7.42 6.62
N GLU A 339 20.80 6.41 7.35
CA GLU A 339 21.78 5.44 6.85
C GLU A 339 21.06 4.39 6.01
N THR A 340 21.30 4.39 4.70
CA THR A 340 20.59 3.50 3.76
C THR A 340 21.05 2.03 3.85
N TYR A 341 22.13 1.74 4.58
CA TYR A 341 22.71 0.41 4.69
C TYR A 341 22.96 0.03 6.15
N LEU A 342 22.04 -0.78 6.70
CA LEU A 342 22.13 -1.60 7.92
C LEU A 342 22.95 -1.03 9.10
N LYS A 343 22.24 -0.71 10.20
CA LYS A 343 22.68 -1.20 11.52
C LYS A 343 21.66 -1.21 12.64
N ASN A 344 20.69 -0.29 12.70
CA ASN A 344 19.77 -0.29 13.83
C ASN A 344 18.46 -1.00 13.48
N PRO A 345 17.87 -1.71 14.46
CA PRO A 345 16.56 -2.30 14.30
C PRO A 345 15.51 -1.19 14.07
N MET A 346 14.62 -1.45 13.13
CA MET A 346 13.41 -0.66 12.92
C MET A 346 12.34 -1.08 13.94
N PRO A 347 11.40 -0.20 14.28
CA PRO A 347 10.26 -0.55 15.11
C PRO A 347 9.52 -1.80 14.60
N MET A 348 9.12 -2.66 15.53
CA MET A 348 8.37 -3.87 15.22
C MET A 348 7.23 -4.07 16.21
N ILE A 349 6.04 -4.39 15.71
CA ILE A 349 4.90 -4.79 16.56
C ILE A 349 4.95 -6.30 16.72
N THR A 350 4.91 -6.80 17.96
CA THR A 350 4.97 -8.22 18.30
C THR A 350 3.67 -8.77 18.89
N ARG A 351 2.74 -7.88 19.26
CA ARG A 351 1.39 -8.27 19.68
C ARG A 351 0.40 -7.14 19.50
N VAL A 352 -0.82 -7.49 19.09
CA VAL A 352 -2.00 -6.64 19.19
C VAL A 352 -3.05 -7.38 20.00
N THR A 353 -3.67 -6.69 20.96
CA THR A 353 -4.81 -7.20 21.74
C THR A 353 -5.94 -6.19 21.68
N VAL A 354 -7.12 -6.65 21.27
CA VAL A 354 -8.34 -5.83 21.27
C VAL A 354 -9.26 -6.33 22.37
N ASP A 355 -9.57 -5.45 23.32
CA ASP A 355 -10.54 -5.68 24.38
C ASP A 355 -11.86 -5.01 24.00
N GLN A 356 -12.72 -5.77 23.32
CA GLN A 356 -14.05 -5.31 22.87
C GLN A 356 -14.96 -4.89 24.02
N LYS A 357 -14.73 -5.35 25.25
CA LYS A 357 -15.63 -5.03 26.36
C LYS A 357 -15.35 -3.64 26.92
N ASN A 358 -14.11 -3.18 26.81
CA ASN A 358 -13.65 -1.93 27.38
C ASN A 358 -13.18 -0.95 26.30
N ASP A 359 -13.44 -1.25 25.02
CA ASP A 359 -13.07 -0.43 23.86
C ASP A 359 -11.59 -0.04 23.83
N LYS A 360 -10.71 -1.04 24.04
CA LYS A 360 -9.25 -0.83 24.10
C LYS A 360 -8.50 -1.58 23.03
N ILE A 361 -7.46 -0.93 22.50
CA ILE A 361 -6.48 -1.51 21.60
C ILE A 361 -5.12 -1.40 22.27
N SER A 362 -4.54 -2.54 22.64
CA SER A 362 -3.21 -2.64 23.25
C SER A 362 -2.22 -3.20 22.27
N ILE A 363 -1.01 -2.66 22.27
CA ILE A 363 0.10 -3.10 21.43
C ILE A 363 1.32 -3.43 22.27
N GLU A 364 2.08 -4.43 21.84
CA GLU A 364 3.43 -4.72 22.31
C GLU A 364 4.38 -4.75 21.11
N GLY A 365 5.63 -4.35 21.31
CA GLY A 365 6.62 -4.28 20.24
C GLY A 365 8.03 -3.99 20.74
N THR A 366 8.96 -3.87 19.80
CA THR A 366 10.37 -3.55 20.06
C THR A 366 10.80 -2.31 19.29
N ASP A 367 11.89 -1.71 19.75
CA ASP A 367 12.62 -0.66 19.03
C ASP A 367 11.79 0.59 18.69
N PHE A 368 10.78 0.89 19.51
CA PHE A 368 10.00 2.13 19.44
C PHE A 368 9.94 2.84 20.79
N ASP A 369 9.93 4.16 20.75
CA ASP A 369 9.77 5.03 21.92
C ASP A 369 8.56 5.96 21.82
N ARG A 370 7.84 5.92 20.69
CA ARG A 370 6.64 6.70 20.45
C ARG A 370 5.61 5.88 19.68
N ILE A 371 4.34 6.11 20.00
CA ILE A 371 3.18 5.70 19.21
C ILE A 371 2.30 6.91 18.92
N THR A 372 1.74 6.95 17.72
CA THR A 372 0.71 7.90 17.35
C THR A 372 -0.51 7.16 16.81
N TRP A 373 -1.67 7.50 17.34
CA TRP A 373 -2.98 7.01 16.92
C TRP A 373 -3.66 8.07 16.06
N VAL A 374 -4.24 7.64 14.96
CA VAL A 374 -4.84 8.51 13.94
C VAL A 374 -6.22 8.00 13.57
N SER A 375 -7.16 8.93 13.43
CA SER A 375 -8.51 8.69 12.93
C SER A 375 -8.89 9.83 11.98
N ASN A 376 -9.48 9.50 10.83
CA ASN A 376 -9.85 10.47 9.78
C ASN A 376 -8.74 11.47 9.41
N GLY A 377 -7.50 10.99 9.34
CA GLY A 377 -6.31 11.80 9.02
C GLY A 377 -5.85 12.76 10.11
N ASN A 378 -6.45 12.76 11.29
CA ASN A 378 -6.00 13.55 12.43
C ASN A 378 -5.36 12.66 13.50
N VAL A 379 -4.24 13.13 14.07
CA VAL A 379 -3.72 12.52 15.31
C VAL A 379 -4.76 12.70 16.41
N ILE A 380 -5.24 11.57 16.96
CA ILE A 380 -6.16 11.56 18.11
C ILE A 380 -5.42 11.37 19.43
N LYS A 381 -4.23 10.74 19.41
CA LYS A 381 -3.38 10.57 20.59
C LYS A 381 -1.93 10.32 20.19
N ARG A 382 -0.99 10.89 20.94
CA ARG A 382 0.44 10.57 20.82
C ARG A 382 1.01 10.32 22.20
N GLU A 383 1.75 9.22 22.33
CA GLU A 383 2.49 8.89 23.53
C GLU A 383 3.98 8.78 23.17
N GLU A 384 4.85 9.34 24.00
CA GLU A 384 6.29 9.45 23.77
C GLU A 384 7.08 8.94 24.98
N ASN A 385 8.38 8.71 24.79
CA ASN A 385 9.30 8.20 25.81
C ASN A 385 8.90 6.83 26.36
N ILE A 386 8.29 6.00 25.51
CA ILE A 386 7.90 4.62 25.84
C ILE A 386 9.16 3.78 25.97
N LYS A 387 9.32 3.12 27.12
CA LYS A 387 10.46 2.21 27.38
C LYS A 387 10.03 0.77 27.62
N SER A 388 8.73 0.56 27.82
CA SER A 388 8.14 -0.75 28.09
C SER A 388 7.96 -1.59 26.82
N GLY A 389 8.01 -0.96 25.64
CA GLY A 389 7.57 -1.57 24.39
C GLY A 389 6.05 -1.82 24.35
N LYS A 390 5.26 -1.12 25.18
CA LYS A 390 3.80 -1.31 25.28
C LYS A 390 3.07 0.03 25.25
N ALA A 391 1.93 0.07 24.58
CA ALA A 391 1.00 1.19 24.60
C ALA A 391 -0.45 0.70 24.55
N THR A 392 -1.41 1.55 24.91
CA THR A 392 -2.83 1.21 24.86
C THR A 392 -3.67 2.44 24.55
N LEU A 393 -4.46 2.35 23.48
CA LEU A 393 -5.55 3.28 23.23
C LEU A 393 -6.79 2.81 23.97
N ASP A 394 -7.39 3.72 24.72
CA ASP A 394 -8.73 3.61 25.28
C ASP A 394 -9.59 4.61 24.50
N LEU A 395 -10.61 4.11 23.78
CA LEU A 395 -11.44 4.94 22.89
C LEU A 395 -12.29 5.97 23.65
N HIS A 396 -12.42 5.82 24.97
CA HIS A 396 -13.14 6.74 25.86
C HIS A 396 -12.22 7.66 26.66
N ALA A 397 -10.92 7.66 26.38
CA ALA A 397 -9.98 8.45 27.15
C ALA A 397 -10.27 9.96 27.02
N SER A 398 -10.32 10.66 28.16
CA SER A 398 -10.58 12.10 28.19
C SER A 398 -9.45 12.96 27.61
N ASP A 399 -8.29 12.36 27.34
CA ASP A 399 -7.10 13.02 26.81
C ASP A 399 -6.96 12.88 25.27
N LEU A 400 -7.96 12.31 24.59
CA LEU A 400 -8.01 12.28 23.14
C LEU A 400 -8.12 13.70 22.57
N LEU A 401 -7.36 13.97 21.51
CA LEU A 401 -7.35 15.24 20.79
C LEU A 401 -8.58 15.40 19.90
N ASP A 402 -9.14 14.29 19.43
CA ASP A 402 -10.36 14.22 18.63
C ASP A 402 -11.05 12.87 18.90
N GLU A 403 -12.36 12.83 18.68
CA GLU A 403 -13.16 11.64 18.91
C GLU A 403 -12.94 10.63 17.75
N PRO A 404 -12.53 9.38 18.05
CA PRO A 404 -12.31 8.38 17.02
C PRO A 404 -13.63 8.00 16.35
N SER A 405 -13.62 7.94 15.03
CA SER A 405 -14.76 7.53 14.22
C SER A 405 -14.32 6.80 12.96
N LEU A 406 -15.16 5.87 12.49
CA LEU A 406 -14.99 5.03 11.31
C LEU A 406 -13.82 4.04 11.36
N TYR A 407 -12.61 4.49 11.71
CA TYR A 407 -11.45 3.65 11.94
C TYR A 407 -10.45 4.35 12.85
N VAL A 408 -9.54 3.56 13.42
CA VAL A 408 -8.29 4.04 13.98
C VAL A 408 -7.15 3.27 13.33
N ARG A 409 -6.08 3.98 12.95
CA ARG A 409 -4.79 3.39 12.62
C ARG A 409 -3.73 3.93 13.57
N PHE A 410 -2.63 3.21 13.71
CA PHE A 410 -1.47 3.70 14.45
C PHE A 410 -0.17 3.51 13.68
N TYR A 411 0.83 4.28 14.08
CA TYR A 411 2.22 4.00 13.73
C TYR A 411 3.11 4.23 14.95
N VAL A 412 4.20 3.47 15.01
CA VAL A 412 5.23 3.60 16.03
C VAL A 412 6.52 4.10 15.40
N THR A 413 7.23 4.99 16.08
CA THR A 413 8.54 5.48 15.65
C THR A 413 9.59 5.10 16.68
N GLY A 414 10.79 4.80 16.20
CA GLY A 414 11.94 4.48 17.03
C GLY A 414 13.14 5.32 16.64
N SER A 415 14.33 4.84 17.00
CA SER A 415 15.57 5.52 16.65
C SER A 415 15.89 5.47 15.15
N ASP A 416 15.36 4.49 14.42
CA ASP A 416 15.78 4.20 13.04
C ASP A 416 14.64 3.67 12.17
N GLY A 417 13.46 4.29 12.27
CA GLY A 417 12.36 4.04 11.34
C GLY A 417 10.98 4.22 11.96
N ILE A 418 9.99 3.86 11.16
CA ILE A 418 8.56 3.92 11.45
C ILE A 418 7.90 2.59 11.04
N CYS A 419 6.93 2.14 11.83
CA CYS A 419 6.12 0.95 11.55
C CYS A 419 4.64 1.30 11.65
N TYR A 420 3.92 1.13 10.54
CA TYR A 420 2.50 1.43 10.36
C TYR A 420 1.65 0.18 10.51
N SER A 421 0.47 0.34 11.11
CA SER A 421 -0.56 -0.69 11.22
C SER A 421 -1.61 -0.59 10.11
N GLN A 422 -2.37 -1.67 9.93
CA GLN A 422 -3.64 -1.66 9.22
C GLN A 422 -4.75 -0.99 10.04
N PRO A 423 -5.77 -0.41 9.40
CA PRO A 423 -6.85 0.27 10.10
C PRO A 423 -7.75 -0.71 10.85
N PHE A 424 -8.03 -0.38 12.11
CA PHE A 424 -9.07 -1.00 12.91
C PHE A 424 -10.38 -0.29 12.61
N VAL A 425 -11.33 -0.96 11.95
CA VAL A 425 -12.62 -0.34 11.62
C VAL A 425 -13.44 -0.21 12.91
N LEU A 426 -13.99 0.98 13.14
CA LEU A 426 -14.82 1.31 14.30
C LEU A 426 -16.27 1.51 13.86
N SER A 427 -17.15 0.65 14.36
CA SER A 427 -18.60 0.87 14.29
C SER A 427 -19.15 1.06 15.71
N VAL A 428 -20.39 1.55 15.84
CA VAL A 428 -21.07 1.68 17.14
C VAL A 428 -22.14 0.59 17.21
N ALA A 429 -22.24 -0.10 18.35
CA ALA A 429 -23.18 -1.20 18.52
C ALA A 429 -24.62 -0.75 18.27
N GLY A 430 -25.27 -1.38 17.27
CA GLY A 430 -26.62 -1.04 16.85
C GLY A 430 -26.72 0.07 15.79
N GLU A 431 -25.58 0.62 15.34
CA GLU A 431 -25.49 1.55 14.22
C GLU A 431 -24.89 0.84 12.99
N GLU A 432 -25.42 1.14 11.80
CA GLU A 432 -24.82 0.75 10.53
C GLU A 432 -24.17 1.98 9.89
N PHE A 433 -23.11 1.77 9.10
CA PHE A 433 -22.55 2.86 8.31
C PHE A 433 -23.55 3.32 7.26
N ASP A 434 -23.80 4.63 7.20
CA ASP A 434 -24.42 5.23 6.04
C ASP A 434 -23.48 5.08 4.85
N LYS A 435 -23.96 4.45 3.78
CA LYS A 435 -23.18 4.32 2.54
C LYS A 435 -22.83 5.71 2.01
N VAL A 436 -21.54 5.92 1.76
CA VAL A 436 -21.04 7.14 1.15
C VAL A 436 -21.15 7.00 -0.37
N ASP A 437 -21.74 7.99 -1.04
CA ASP A 437 -21.72 8.05 -2.49
C ASP A 437 -20.31 8.34 -2.99
N VAL A 438 -19.84 7.55 -3.96
CA VAL A 438 -18.50 7.70 -4.55
C VAL A 438 -18.68 7.76 -6.07
N PRO A 439 -18.73 8.97 -6.63
CA PRO A 439 -19.11 9.17 -8.04
C PRO A 439 -18.08 8.55 -8.98
N GLU A 440 -18.56 8.11 -10.15
CA GLU A 440 -17.70 7.67 -11.25
C GLU A 440 -16.79 8.82 -11.72
N THR A 441 -15.53 8.51 -11.93
CA THR A 441 -14.56 9.43 -12.51
C THR A 441 -14.42 9.13 -14.01
N HIS A 442 -15.07 9.93 -14.86
CA HIS A 442 -14.87 9.90 -16.31
C HIS A 442 -13.79 10.92 -16.70
N ASP A 443 -12.54 10.52 -16.49
CA ASP A 443 -11.37 11.36 -16.61
C ASP A 443 -10.67 11.24 -17.97
N LEU A 444 -9.52 11.91 -18.09
CA LEU A 444 -8.66 11.80 -19.26
C LEU A 444 -8.22 10.36 -19.50
N SER A 445 -7.94 9.58 -18.45
CA SER A 445 -7.49 8.18 -18.58
C SER A 445 -8.57 7.31 -19.24
N THR A 446 -9.84 7.52 -18.89
CA THR A 446 -11.00 6.84 -19.48
C THR A 446 -11.10 7.14 -20.98
N PHE A 447 -10.99 8.42 -21.36
CA PHE A 447 -10.98 8.82 -22.77
C PHE A 447 -9.80 8.23 -23.52
N LEU A 448 -8.58 8.35 -22.97
CA LEU A 448 -7.36 7.81 -23.59
C LEU A 448 -7.44 6.31 -23.77
N ARG A 449 -7.97 5.56 -22.79
CA ARG A 449 -8.15 4.11 -22.90
C ARG A 449 -9.12 3.74 -24.02
N ALA A 450 -10.26 4.43 -24.11
CA ALA A 450 -11.21 4.22 -25.20
C ALA A 450 -10.58 4.54 -26.57
N PHE A 451 -9.86 5.67 -26.66
CA PHE A 451 -9.17 6.07 -27.88
C PHE A 451 -8.10 5.07 -28.31
N VAL A 452 -7.20 4.67 -27.40
CA VAL A 452 -6.16 3.67 -27.67
C VAL A 452 -6.77 2.34 -28.09
N THR A 453 -7.89 1.93 -27.50
CA THR A 453 -8.60 0.69 -27.88
C THR A 453 -9.11 0.76 -29.32
N VAL A 454 -9.75 1.86 -29.71
CA VAL A 454 -10.25 2.05 -31.08
C VAL A 454 -9.10 2.12 -32.08
N VAL A 455 -8.05 2.88 -31.76
CA VAL A 455 -6.86 3.01 -32.61
C VAL A 455 -6.18 1.65 -32.77
N ASP A 456 -6.02 0.87 -31.70
CA ASP A 456 -5.41 -0.44 -31.79
C ASP A 456 -6.23 -1.36 -32.69
N VAL A 457 -7.55 -1.44 -32.52
CA VAL A 457 -8.42 -2.28 -33.37
C VAL A 457 -8.36 -1.89 -34.85
N ILE A 458 -8.38 -0.60 -35.17
CA ILE A 458 -8.45 -0.12 -36.55
C ILE A 458 -7.08 -0.22 -37.25
N PHE A 459 -6.00 0.16 -36.57
CA PHE A 459 -4.72 0.40 -37.22
C PHE A 459 -3.61 -0.58 -36.84
N PHE A 460 -3.66 -1.18 -35.65
CA PHE A 460 -2.50 -1.89 -35.09
C PHE A 460 -2.72 -3.40 -34.93
N LYS A 461 -3.93 -3.80 -34.51
CA LYS A 461 -4.28 -5.17 -34.16
C LYS A 461 -4.07 -6.16 -35.29
N PHE A 462 -4.26 -5.73 -36.53
CA PHE A 462 -4.11 -6.59 -37.72
C PHE A 462 -2.96 -6.15 -38.64
N ASN A 463 -2.05 -5.30 -38.15
CA ASN A 463 -0.95 -4.77 -38.96
C ASN A 463 0.36 -5.54 -38.69
N PRO A 464 0.91 -6.27 -39.68
CA PRO A 464 2.10 -7.10 -39.49
C PRO A 464 3.36 -6.30 -39.16
N ILE A 465 3.45 -5.03 -39.58
CA ILE A 465 4.58 -4.15 -39.22
C ILE A 465 4.52 -3.83 -37.73
N ILE A 466 3.32 -3.53 -37.22
CA ILE A 466 3.11 -3.28 -35.79
C ILE A 466 3.34 -4.54 -34.98
N TRP A 467 2.98 -5.72 -35.50
CA TRP A 467 3.29 -6.98 -34.84
C TRP A 467 4.79 -7.22 -34.72
N ALA A 468 5.54 -6.98 -35.79
CA ALA A 468 7.00 -7.04 -35.74
C ALA A 468 7.56 -6.04 -34.72
N PHE A 469 7.05 -4.80 -34.69
CA PHE A 469 7.44 -3.82 -33.69
C PHE A 469 7.14 -4.29 -32.26
N LYS A 470 5.91 -4.77 -31.97
CA LYS A 470 5.53 -5.27 -30.64
C LYS A 470 6.43 -6.46 -30.23
N TYR A 471 6.73 -7.36 -31.14
CA TYR A 471 7.61 -8.49 -30.89
C TYR A 471 9.05 -8.06 -30.58
N PHE A 472 9.67 -7.27 -31.45
CA PHE A 472 11.09 -6.90 -31.31
C PHE A 472 11.35 -5.79 -30.28
N ALA A 473 10.44 -4.81 -30.15
CA ALA A 473 10.65 -3.64 -29.29
C ALA A 473 10.01 -3.82 -27.91
N LEU A 474 8.88 -4.52 -27.79
CA LEU A 474 8.17 -4.70 -26.53
C LEU A 474 8.29 -6.12 -25.95
N GLY A 475 8.96 -7.02 -26.67
CA GLY A 475 9.03 -8.43 -26.31
C GLY A 475 7.66 -9.11 -26.33
N TYR A 476 6.63 -8.52 -26.94
CA TYR A 476 5.25 -8.99 -26.90
C TYR A 476 4.95 -9.88 -28.11
N ASP A 477 4.59 -11.15 -27.90
CA ASP A 477 4.18 -12.06 -28.98
C ASP A 477 2.68 -11.88 -29.32
N PRO A 478 2.35 -11.24 -30.45
CA PRO A 478 0.95 -10.98 -30.83
C PRO A 478 0.22 -12.26 -31.26
N LEU A 479 0.94 -13.29 -31.70
CA LEU A 479 0.35 -14.54 -32.18
C LEU A 479 -0.02 -15.47 -31.02
N ALA A 480 0.78 -15.51 -29.97
CA ALA A 480 0.46 -16.25 -28.74
C ALA A 480 -0.92 -15.82 -28.17
N GLN A 481 -1.16 -14.51 -28.15
CA GLN A 481 -2.39 -13.90 -27.62
C GLN A 481 -3.64 -14.15 -28.48
N ILE A 482 -3.50 -14.20 -29.81
CA ILE A 482 -4.60 -14.59 -30.71
C ILE A 482 -4.92 -16.09 -30.57
N SER A 483 -3.92 -16.91 -30.23
CA SER A 483 -4.06 -18.36 -30.10
C SER A 483 -4.51 -18.84 -28.72
N GLY A 484 -4.64 -17.93 -27.74
CA GLY A 484 -5.02 -18.26 -26.36
C GLY A 484 -4.02 -19.20 -25.67
N LYS A 485 -2.74 -19.08 -26.02
CA LYS A 485 -1.64 -19.85 -25.44
C LYS A 485 -0.78 -19.00 -24.52
#